data_AF-A0A950FGI2-F1
#
_entry.id   AF-A0A950FGI2-F1
#
_cell.length_a   1.000
_cell.length_b   1.000
_cell.length_c   1.000
_cell.angle_alpha   90.00
_cell.angle_beta   90.00
_cell.angle_gamma   90.00
#
_symmetry.space_group_name_H-M   'P 1'
#
loop_
_entity.id
_entity.type
_entity.pdbx_description
1 polymer ?
#
loop_
_entity_poly.entity_id
_entity_poly.type
_entity_poly.pdbx_seq_one_letter_code
_entity_poly.pdbx_strand_id
1 'polypeptide(L)'
;MKHPWPIAVASTLMLIVVCACATRQQPNGENYYVQATKEYNSHFYQPAIADYQKLIDEYPFSPYAEEAELNIGLAYYKQHDFAEAVGSLNDFLRMHPTSKHLDIASYYLAMAHYVQMGRPDQDQTHTELALKQFQNIEQHFPESDFAALAHEQIEICREMLARHEYLIGDFYYNRANYKASESRMAELMALYPDTPIAPEALYHLARTLEKQGKKYSAAQAFTALKQSYPNTTYASIATKELRNLHQSVDTEEEDPLKLVLAESGFGEDRPGTDQVAVHESLANLGAADTVYGANGLPNLSTANSSDSTIDKPDAASLGRHDNLKSSGSSDAAAQADRVPPGPAILRTIRLSSSDPPLSVVFDLTGPVNFEDDLQNSSDASTLKVFLKGVSTDSKLARHLVFDRSIFRDCDIESDSNGTTVTVNTMPVSRFAIVPLERPARLLVTFTPQNAAAPTTASSGIGGGTAF
;
A
#
# COMPACT_ATOMS: atom_id res chain seq x y z
N MET A 1 -86.83 29.40 -13.09
CA MET A 1 -85.80 28.35 -13.19
C MET A 1 -84.49 29.03 -13.58
N LYS A 2 -83.60 29.29 -12.63
CA LYS A 2 -82.29 29.92 -12.86
C LYS A 2 -81.24 28.81 -12.83
N HIS A 3 -80.63 28.51 -13.98
CA HIS A 3 -79.65 27.42 -14.10
C HIS A 3 -78.32 27.79 -13.42
N PRO A 4 -77.77 26.98 -12.50
CA PRO A 4 -76.52 27.24 -11.77
C PRO A 4 -75.26 26.83 -12.57
N TRP A 5 -75.33 26.88 -13.90
CA TRP A 5 -74.28 26.36 -14.78
C TRP A 5 -72.94 27.14 -14.74
N PRO A 6 -72.88 28.48 -14.56
CA PRO A 6 -71.59 29.18 -14.65
C PRO A 6 -70.65 28.93 -13.46
N ILE A 7 -71.18 28.59 -12.27
CA ILE A 7 -70.36 28.34 -11.07
C ILE A 7 -69.72 26.95 -11.12
N ALA A 8 -70.42 25.96 -11.67
CA ALA A 8 -69.90 24.61 -11.84
C ALA A 8 -68.76 24.52 -12.86
N VAL A 9 -68.82 25.34 -13.94
CA VAL A 9 -67.77 25.38 -14.97
C VAL A 9 -66.52 26.12 -14.47
N ALA A 10 -66.68 27.16 -13.66
CA ALA A 10 -65.54 27.85 -13.05
C ALA A 10 -64.80 26.96 -12.02
N SER A 11 -65.54 26.15 -11.25
CA SER A 11 -64.98 25.20 -10.28
C SER A 11 -64.18 24.08 -10.94
N THR A 12 -64.64 23.54 -12.07
CA THR A 12 -63.93 22.47 -12.78
C THR A 12 -62.72 22.98 -13.53
N LEU A 13 -62.77 24.20 -14.09
CA LEU A 13 -61.60 24.83 -14.71
C LEU A 13 -60.48 25.10 -13.68
N MET A 14 -60.84 25.51 -12.46
CA MET A 14 -59.89 25.76 -11.38
C MET A 14 -59.24 24.46 -10.85
N LEU A 15 -59.97 23.34 -10.83
CA LEU A 15 -59.42 22.03 -10.44
C LEU A 15 -58.41 21.48 -11.45
N ILE A 16 -58.62 21.73 -12.75
CA ILE A 16 -57.70 21.31 -13.83
C ILE A 16 -56.39 22.11 -13.77
N VAL A 17 -56.44 23.41 -13.46
CA VAL A 17 -55.25 24.25 -13.31
C VAL A 17 -54.41 23.84 -12.09
N VAL A 18 -55.05 23.45 -10.98
CA VAL A 18 -54.34 22.96 -9.77
C VAL A 18 -53.70 21.59 -10.01
N CYS A 19 -54.36 20.67 -10.73
CA CYS A 19 -53.76 19.38 -11.11
C CYS A 19 -52.61 19.52 -12.11
N ALA A 20 -52.62 20.52 -12.99
CA ALA A 20 -51.55 20.76 -13.96
C ALA A 20 -50.25 21.31 -13.32
N CYS A 21 -50.35 21.97 -12.17
CA CYS A 21 -49.17 22.36 -11.39
C CYS A 21 -48.60 21.21 -10.54
N ALA A 22 -49.39 20.17 -10.24
CA ALA A 22 -48.95 19.06 -9.39
C ALA A 22 -48.14 17.97 -10.13
N THR A 23 -48.14 17.98 -11.47
CA THR A 23 -47.45 16.97 -12.31
C THR A 23 -46.19 17.47 -13.01
N ARG A 24 -45.72 18.69 -12.70
CA ARG A 24 -44.40 19.13 -13.18
C ARG A 24 -43.33 18.52 -12.29
N GLN A 25 -42.78 17.39 -12.71
CA GLN A 25 -41.63 16.74 -12.09
C GLN A 25 -40.53 17.81 -11.94
N GLN A 26 -40.19 18.16 -10.70
CA GLN A 26 -39.16 19.16 -10.42
C GLN A 26 -37.84 18.67 -11.04
N PRO A 27 -37.07 19.53 -11.71
CA PRO A 27 -35.75 19.15 -12.19
C PRO A 27 -34.94 18.66 -10.97
N ASN A 28 -34.48 17.42 -11.04
CA ASN A 28 -33.75 16.70 -10.00
C ASN A 28 -32.23 16.78 -10.20
N GLY A 29 -31.76 17.62 -11.14
CA GLY A 29 -30.36 17.72 -11.52
C GLY A 29 -29.83 16.54 -12.36
N GLU A 30 -30.66 15.56 -12.73
CA GLU A 30 -30.24 14.34 -13.45
C GLU A 30 -29.52 14.66 -14.77
N ASN A 31 -29.96 15.69 -15.50
CA ASN A 31 -29.31 16.11 -16.74
C ASN A 31 -27.83 16.50 -16.53
N TYR A 32 -27.54 17.23 -15.44
CA TYR A 32 -26.18 17.62 -15.09
C TYR A 32 -25.35 16.40 -14.69
N TYR A 33 -25.94 15.47 -13.91
CA TYR A 33 -25.26 14.24 -13.51
C TYR A 33 -24.88 13.38 -14.72
N VAL A 34 -25.83 13.14 -15.63
CA VAL A 34 -25.62 12.31 -16.82
C VAL A 34 -24.59 12.94 -17.75
N GLN A 35 -24.64 14.28 -17.92
CA GLN A 35 -23.66 15.00 -18.71
C GLN A 35 -22.26 14.91 -18.09
N ALA A 36 -22.10 15.24 -16.81
CA ALA A 36 -20.84 15.17 -16.10
C ALA A 36 -20.25 13.75 -16.11
N THR A 37 -21.09 12.72 -15.92
CA THR A 37 -20.67 11.31 -16.00
C THR A 37 -20.16 10.95 -17.40
N LYS A 38 -20.81 11.45 -18.46
CA LYS A 38 -20.35 11.25 -19.83
C LYS A 38 -18.99 11.91 -20.07
N GLU A 39 -18.80 13.12 -19.57
CA GLU A 39 -17.55 13.87 -19.67
C GLU A 39 -16.43 13.19 -18.89
N TYR A 40 -16.70 12.74 -17.66
CA TYR A 40 -15.80 11.95 -16.83
C TYR A 40 -15.32 10.69 -17.54
N ASN A 41 -16.26 9.90 -18.09
CA ASN A 41 -15.93 8.68 -18.85
C ASN A 41 -15.17 8.98 -20.16
N SER A 42 -15.32 10.19 -20.69
CA SER A 42 -14.59 10.66 -21.87
C SER A 42 -13.24 11.29 -21.50
N HIS A 43 -12.79 11.19 -20.24
CA HIS A 43 -11.55 11.75 -19.70
C HIS A 43 -11.50 13.29 -19.69
N PHE A 44 -12.63 13.97 -19.85
CA PHE A 44 -12.76 15.41 -19.71
C PHE A 44 -13.09 15.77 -18.25
N TYR A 45 -12.10 15.63 -17.37
CA TYR A 45 -12.31 15.76 -15.92
C TYR A 45 -12.69 17.19 -15.48
N GLN A 46 -12.05 18.23 -16.02
CA GLN A 46 -12.38 19.62 -15.66
C GLN A 46 -13.82 20.01 -16.01
N PRO A 47 -14.34 19.76 -17.23
CA PRO A 47 -15.76 19.93 -17.53
C PRO A 47 -16.67 19.12 -16.61
N ALA A 48 -16.33 17.85 -16.37
CA ALA A 48 -17.12 16.97 -15.51
C ALA A 48 -17.23 17.52 -14.08
N ILE A 49 -16.12 17.99 -13.50
CA ILE A 49 -16.08 18.62 -12.18
C ILE A 49 -16.99 19.85 -12.15
N ALA A 50 -16.92 20.71 -13.17
CA ALA A 50 -17.75 21.90 -13.24
C ALA A 50 -19.25 21.57 -13.31
N ASP A 51 -19.64 20.55 -14.06
CA ASP A 51 -21.04 20.14 -14.17
C ASP A 51 -21.55 19.36 -12.94
N TYR A 52 -20.70 18.57 -12.27
CA TYR A 52 -21.01 18.02 -10.96
C TYR A 52 -21.17 19.13 -9.91
N GLN A 53 -20.32 20.14 -9.90
CA GLN A 53 -20.43 21.26 -8.97
C GLN A 53 -21.73 22.05 -9.18
N LYS A 54 -22.11 22.32 -10.44
CA LYS A 54 -23.41 22.95 -10.75
C LYS A 54 -24.58 22.12 -10.25
N LEU A 55 -24.51 20.80 -10.33
CA LEU A 55 -25.55 19.92 -9.78
C LEU A 55 -25.71 20.15 -8.28
N ILE A 56 -24.60 20.18 -7.54
CA ILE A 56 -24.60 20.38 -6.08
C ILE A 56 -25.10 21.78 -5.73
N ASP A 57 -24.65 22.80 -6.46
CA ASP A 57 -25.02 24.20 -6.22
C ASP A 57 -26.51 24.48 -6.51
N GLU A 58 -27.05 23.95 -7.61
CA GLU A 58 -28.45 24.15 -8.02
C GLU A 58 -29.43 23.18 -7.35
N TYR A 59 -28.99 21.95 -7.06
CA TYR A 59 -29.83 20.85 -6.54
C TYR A 59 -29.17 20.09 -5.38
N PRO A 60 -28.89 20.75 -4.23
CA PRO A 60 -28.17 20.14 -3.10
C PRO A 60 -28.88 18.94 -2.46
N PHE A 61 -30.20 18.84 -2.60
CA PHE A 61 -31.00 17.71 -2.11
C PHE A 61 -31.29 16.66 -3.19
N SER A 62 -30.61 16.73 -4.32
CA SER A 62 -30.71 15.73 -5.38
C SER A 62 -30.23 14.37 -4.87
N PRO A 63 -30.88 13.25 -5.26
CA PRO A 63 -30.34 11.91 -4.97
C PRO A 63 -28.96 11.67 -5.61
N TYR A 64 -28.55 12.50 -6.57
CA TYR A 64 -27.25 12.41 -7.25
C TYR A 64 -26.18 13.32 -6.63
N ALA A 65 -26.53 14.18 -5.65
CA ALA A 65 -25.59 15.15 -5.09
C ALA A 65 -24.42 14.46 -4.37
N GLU A 66 -24.71 13.45 -3.54
CA GLU A 66 -23.68 12.67 -2.84
C GLU A 66 -22.72 11.99 -3.83
N GLU A 67 -23.25 11.31 -4.86
CA GLU A 67 -22.43 10.64 -5.87
C GLU A 67 -21.63 11.63 -6.73
N ALA A 68 -22.19 12.81 -7.01
CA ALA A 68 -21.50 13.90 -7.68
C ALA A 68 -20.30 14.43 -6.87
N GLU A 69 -20.47 14.63 -5.55
CA GLU A 69 -19.37 15.06 -4.66
C GLU A 69 -18.23 14.03 -4.63
N LEU A 70 -18.55 12.74 -4.54
CA LEU A 70 -17.56 11.68 -4.66
C LEU A 70 -16.83 11.75 -6.00
N ASN A 71 -17.58 11.85 -7.10
CA ASN A 71 -17.03 11.87 -8.45
C ASN A 71 -16.16 13.09 -8.72
N ILE A 72 -16.39 14.24 -8.06
CA ILE A 72 -15.48 15.39 -8.10
C ILE A 72 -14.11 15.00 -7.53
N GLY A 73 -14.07 14.38 -6.35
CA GLY A 73 -12.81 13.93 -5.75
C GLY A 73 -12.09 12.89 -6.61
N LEU A 74 -12.83 11.94 -7.18
CA LEU A 74 -12.29 10.95 -8.12
C LEU A 74 -11.77 11.60 -9.41
N ALA A 75 -12.45 12.61 -9.93
CA ALA A 75 -12.03 13.33 -11.13
C ALA A 75 -10.72 14.09 -10.91
N TYR A 76 -10.56 14.77 -9.77
CA TYR A 76 -9.28 15.39 -9.40
C TYR A 76 -8.16 14.36 -9.32
N TYR A 77 -8.41 13.21 -8.69
CA TYR A 77 -7.43 12.12 -8.63
C TYR A 77 -7.03 11.64 -10.02
N LYS A 78 -8.01 11.42 -10.92
CA LYS A 78 -7.76 10.98 -12.30
C LYS A 78 -7.07 12.03 -13.16
N GLN A 79 -7.16 13.29 -12.79
CA GLN A 79 -6.45 14.39 -13.43
C GLN A 79 -5.02 14.57 -12.90
N HIS A 80 -4.63 13.84 -11.85
CA HIS A 80 -3.38 14.01 -11.10
C HIS A 80 -3.30 15.30 -10.27
N ASP A 81 -4.45 15.93 -10.02
CA ASP A 81 -4.57 17.08 -9.10
C ASP A 81 -4.79 16.54 -7.68
N PHE A 82 -3.73 15.94 -7.12
CA PHE A 82 -3.84 15.15 -5.89
C PHE A 82 -4.16 15.98 -4.63
N ALA A 83 -3.75 17.25 -4.58
CA ALA A 83 -4.05 18.13 -3.45
C ALA A 83 -5.56 18.42 -3.37
N GLU A 84 -6.17 18.74 -4.51
CA GLU A 84 -7.60 18.96 -4.68
C GLU A 84 -8.39 17.66 -4.45
N ALA A 85 -7.85 16.52 -4.90
CA ALA A 85 -8.44 15.21 -4.64
C ALA A 85 -8.47 14.89 -3.15
N VAL A 86 -7.37 15.10 -2.42
CA VAL A 86 -7.29 14.91 -0.96
C VAL A 86 -8.33 15.79 -0.26
N GLY A 87 -8.40 17.08 -0.61
CA GLY A 87 -9.38 18.00 -0.03
C GLY A 87 -10.82 17.54 -0.27
N SER A 88 -11.17 17.27 -1.52
CA SER A 88 -12.52 16.87 -1.92
C SER A 88 -12.96 15.54 -1.32
N LEU A 89 -12.07 14.54 -1.27
CA LEU A 89 -12.37 13.22 -0.70
C LEU A 89 -12.47 13.28 0.83
N ASN A 90 -11.63 14.06 1.51
CA ASN A 90 -11.77 14.31 2.95
C ASN A 90 -13.09 15.00 3.27
N ASP A 91 -13.49 15.99 2.47
CA ASP A 91 -14.76 16.67 2.62
C ASP A 91 -15.94 15.69 2.45
N PHE A 92 -15.89 14.82 1.43
CA PHE A 92 -16.90 13.78 1.24
C PHE A 92 -17.03 12.86 2.46
N LEU A 93 -15.90 12.33 2.97
CA LEU A 93 -15.89 11.44 4.13
C LEU A 93 -16.43 12.12 5.40
N ARG A 94 -16.19 13.43 5.55
CA ARG A 94 -16.69 14.23 6.68
C ARG A 94 -18.19 14.54 6.55
N MET A 95 -18.64 14.89 5.35
CA MET A 95 -20.03 15.30 5.11
C MET A 95 -20.98 14.11 5.04
N HIS A 96 -20.53 12.94 4.58
CA HIS A 96 -21.37 11.75 4.35
C HIS A 96 -20.91 10.51 5.13
N PRO A 97 -20.87 10.56 6.48
CA PRO A 97 -20.31 9.50 7.33
C PRO A 97 -21.10 8.18 7.31
N THR A 98 -22.28 8.14 6.70
CA THR A 98 -23.12 6.94 6.54
C THR A 98 -23.25 6.51 5.08
N SER A 99 -22.43 7.07 4.18
CA SER A 99 -22.45 6.72 2.77
C SER A 99 -22.07 5.26 2.56
N LYS A 100 -22.64 4.64 1.51
CA LYS A 100 -22.18 3.33 1.01
C LYS A 100 -20.85 3.40 0.28
N HIS A 101 -20.34 4.61 0.01
CA HIS A 101 -19.13 4.88 -0.77
C HIS A 101 -17.93 5.32 0.09
N LEU A 102 -17.99 5.10 1.40
CA LEU A 102 -16.90 5.47 2.30
C LEU A 102 -15.62 4.68 2.01
N ASP A 103 -15.75 3.42 1.61
CA ASP A 103 -14.64 2.54 1.28
C ASP A 103 -13.88 3.01 0.03
N ILE A 104 -14.59 3.33 -1.05
CA ILE A 104 -13.99 3.87 -2.28
C ILE A 104 -13.38 5.25 -2.04
N ALA A 105 -14.06 6.13 -1.31
CA ALA A 105 -13.53 7.47 -1.00
C ALA A 105 -12.25 7.40 -0.16
N SER A 106 -12.25 6.55 0.88
CA SER A 106 -11.07 6.31 1.73
C SER A 106 -9.92 5.71 0.94
N TYR A 107 -10.23 4.77 0.03
CA TYR A 107 -9.23 4.15 -0.84
C TYR A 107 -8.57 5.16 -1.76
N TYR A 108 -9.34 5.99 -2.47
CA TYR A 108 -8.77 6.99 -3.37
C TYR A 108 -8.08 8.15 -2.63
N LEU A 109 -8.48 8.45 -1.39
CA LEU A 109 -7.74 9.36 -0.52
C LEU A 109 -6.37 8.78 -0.16
N ALA A 110 -6.32 7.51 0.25
CA ALA A 110 -5.06 6.82 0.52
C ALA A 110 -4.17 6.75 -0.74
N MET A 111 -4.76 6.45 -1.89
CA MET A 111 -4.06 6.44 -3.17
C MET A 111 -3.52 7.82 -3.57
N ALA A 112 -4.24 8.91 -3.30
CA ALA A 112 -3.75 10.25 -3.59
C ALA A 112 -2.46 10.58 -2.82
N HIS A 113 -2.31 10.08 -1.59
CA HIS A 113 -1.06 10.17 -0.85
C HIS A 113 -0.01 9.16 -1.35
N TYR A 114 -0.42 7.93 -1.64
CA TYR A 114 0.47 6.87 -2.12
C TYR A 114 1.22 7.28 -3.39
N VAL A 115 0.53 7.91 -4.33
CA VAL A 115 1.12 8.34 -5.60
C VAL A 115 2.15 9.45 -5.39
N GLN A 116 1.96 10.29 -4.37
CA GLN A 116 2.91 11.33 -3.98
C GLN A 116 4.11 10.82 -3.13
N MET A 117 4.19 9.51 -2.87
CA MET A 117 5.28 8.93 -2.06
C MET A 117 6.66 9.21 -2.67
N GLY A 118 7.59 9.61 -1.79
CA GLY A 118 9.01 9.85 -2.05
C GLY A 118 9.79 8.58 -2.43
N ARG A 119 11.04 8.76 -2.86
CA ARG A 119 12.04 7.67 -2.80
C ARG A 119 12.42 7.47 -1.32
N PRO A 120 13.01 6.32 -0.93
CA PRO A 120 13.39 6.11 0.47
C PRO A 120 14.38 7.14 1.03
N ASP A 121 15.16 7.84 0.19
CA ASP A 121 16.10 8.91 0.58
C ASP A 121 15.42 10.28 0.80
N GLN A 122 14.12 10.40 0.49
CA GLN A 122 13.36 11.65 0.55
C GLN A 122 12.43 11.69 1.77
N ASP A 123 11.73 12.81 1.93
CA ASP A 123 10.67 12.96 2.93
C ASP A 123 9.59 11.87 2.78
N GLN A 124 9.19 11.26 3.90
CA GLN A 124 8.26 10.13 3.94
C GLN A 124 6.86 10.52 4.43
N THR A 125 6.54 11.82 4.54
CA THR A 125 5.24 12.27 5.08
C THR A 125 4.06 11.65 4.31
N HIS A 126 4.12 11.62 2.98
CA HIS A 126 3.08 11.00 2.16
C HIS A 126 3.00 9.49 2.32
N THR A 127 4.12 8.81 2.57
CA THR A 127 4.16 7.36 2.85
C THR A 127 3.47 7.03 4.17
N GLU A 128 3.74 7.81 5.22
CA GLU A 128 3.12 7.63 6.53
C GLU A 128 1.61 7.91 6.48
N LEU A 129 1.21 8.99 5.78
CA LEU A 129 -0.19 9.31 5.56
C LEU A 129 -0.90 8.21 4.77
N ALA A 130 -0.32 7.74 3.67
CA ALA A 130 -0.88 6.66 2.87
C ALA A 130 -1.04 5.37 3.70
N LEU A 131 0.00 4.96 4.42
CA LEU A 131 -0.02 3.79 5.30
C LEU A 131 -1.17 3.87 6.31
N LYS A 132 -1.29 5.01 7.00
CA LYS A 132 -2.35 5.25 7.98
C LYS A 132 -3.74 5.14 7.36
N GLN A 133 -3.95 5.72 6.17
CA GLN A 133 -5.25 5.66 5.50
C GLN A 133 -5.57 4.25 4.99
N PHE A 134 -4.61 3.51 4.46
CA PHE A 134 -4.84 2.11 4.07
C PHE A 134 -5.15 1.22 5.26
N GLN A 135 -4.45 1.37 6.38
CA GLN A 135 -4.73 0.63 7.62
C GLN A 135 -6.13 0.93 8.15
N ASN A 136 -6.59 2.18 8.01
CA ASN A 136 -7.94 2.56 8.37
C ASN A 136 -8.98 1.77 7.55
N ILE A 137 -8.75 1.59 6.25
CA ILE A 137 -9.65 0.82 5.38
C ILE A 137 -9.73 -0.64 5.83
N GLU A 138 -8.62 -1.28 6.15
CA GLU A 138 -8.63 -2.66 6.66
C GLU A 138 -9.39 -2.79 7.99
N GLN A 139 -9.25 -1.79 8.86
CA GLN A 139 -9.89 -1.80 10.18
C GLN A 139 -11.41 -1.56 10.08
N HIS A 140 -11.85 -0.66 9.20
CA HIS A 140 -13.25 -0.20 9.17
C HIS A 140 -14.06 -0.84 8.04
N PHE A 141 -13.42 -1.26 6.96
CA PHE A 141 -14.06 -1.85 5.78
C PHE A 141 -13.46 -3.22 5.41
N PRO A 142 -13.27 -4.17 6.36
CA PRO A 142 -12.57 -5.43 6.09
C PRO A 142 -13.23 -6.33 5.04
N GLU A 143 -14.55 -6.18 4.83
CA GLU A 143 -15.30 -6.96 3.83
C GLU A 143 -15.32 -6.32 2.44
N SER A 144 -14.82 -5.08 2.29
CA SER A 144 -14.78 -4.39 1.00
C SER A 144 -13.70 -4.98 0.09
N ASP A 145 -13.95 -4.99 -1.22
CA ASP A 145 -12.93 -5.36 -2.21
C ASP A 145 -11.69 -4.43 -2.12
N PHE A 146 -11.86 -3.21 -1.61
CA PHE A 146 -10.77 -2.26 -1.38
C PHE A 146 -9.86 -2.63 -0.20
N ALA A 147 -10.31 -3.46 0.76
CA ALA A 147 -9.47 -3.89 1.87
C ALA A 147 -8.30 -4.77 1.40
N ALA A 148 -8.57 -5.71 0.48
CA ALA A 148 -7.52 -6.53 -0.10
C ALA A 148 -6.50 -5.70 -0.89
N LEU A 149 -6.97 -4.67 -1.63
CA LEU A 149 -6.09 -3.75 -2.34
C LEU A 149 -5.28 -2.88 -1.38
N ALA A 150 -5.89 -2.41 -0.29
CA ALA A 150 -5.24 -1.63 0.75
C ALA A 150 -4.13 -2.44 1.44
N HIS A 151 -4.36 -3.72 1.72
CA HIS A 151 -3.37 -4.63 2.27
C HIS A 151 -2.08 -4.65 1.45
N GLU A 152 -2.20 -4.79 0.13
CA GLU A 152 -1.03 -4.79 -0.75
C GLU A 152 -0.28 -3.45 -0.71
N GLN A 153 -1.00 -2.32 -0.60
CA GLN A 153 -0.36 -1.01 -0.49
C GLN A 153 0.30 -0.77 0.87
N ILE A 154 -0.25 -1.33 1.95
CA ILE A 154 0.34 -1.29 3.30
C ILE A 154 1.74 -1.91 3.27
N GLU A 155 1.89 -3.08 2.67
CA GLU A 155 3.18 -3.77 2.56
C GLU A 155 4.23 -2.92 1.83
N ILE A 156 3.82 -2.23 0.75
CA ILE A 156 4.70 -1.32 0.00
C ILE A 156 5.10 -0.11 0.85
N CYS A 157 4.15 0.49 1.56
CA CYS A 157 4.43 1.63 2.44
C CYS A 157 5.36 1.22 3.60
N ARG A 158 5.12 0.06 4.23
CA ARG A 158 5.98 -0.49 5.28
C ARG A 158 7.41 -0.71 4.78
N GLU A 159 7.57 -1.31 3.60
CA GLU A 159 8.89 -1.51 2.98
C GLU A 159 9.59 -0.18 2.65
N MET A 160 8.86 0.84 2.19
CA MET A 160 9.42 2.16 1.90
C MET A 160 9.97 2.83 3.17
N LEU A 161 9.21 2.78 4.28
CA LEU A 161 9.63 3.31 5.57
C LEU A 161 10.80 2.52 6.16
N ALA A 162 10.77 1.18 6.04
CA ALA A 162 11.88 0.33 6.46
C ALA A 162 13.17 0.67 5.68
N ARG A 163 13.08 0.87 4.36
CA ARG A 163 14.23 1.29 3.54
C ARG A 163 14.74 2.67 3.92
N HIS A 164 13.86 3.60 4.28
CA HIS A 164 14.26 4.92 4.77
C HIS A 164 15.17 4.81 6.02
N GLU A 165 14.73 4.05 7.03
CA GLU A 165 15.52 3.81 8.25
C GLU A 165 16.83 3.08 7.95
N TYR A 166 16.79 2.09 7.05
CA TYR A 166 17.98 1.36 6.62
C TYR A 166 19.03 2.29 6.00
N LEU A 167 18.64 3.17 5.07
CA LEU A 167 19.56 4.11 4.42
C LEU A 167 20.21 5.06 5.43
N ILE A 168 19.45 5.55 6.42
CA ILE A 168 19.98 6.41 7.47
C ILE A 168 20.97 5.63 8.36
N GLY A 169 20.61 4.39 8.73
CA GLY A 169 21.47 3.52 9.52
C GLY A 169 22.79 3.20 8.79
N ASP A 170 22.72 2.82 7.51
CA ASP A 170 23.91 2.54 6.69
C ASP A 170 24.81 3.78 6.52
N PHE A 171 24.21 4.96 6.33
CA PHE A 171 24.96 6.22 6.31
C PHE A 171 25.76 6.45 7.60
N TYR A 172 25.17 6.18 8.77
CA TYR A 172 25.87 6.31 10.05
C TYR A 172 26.92 5.21 10.24
N TYR A 173 26.64 3.98 9.82
CA TYR A 173 27.58 2.87 9.85
C TYR A 173 28.86 3.19 9.07
N ASN A 174 28.71 3.71 7.85
CA ASN A 174 29.82 4.07 6.97
C ASN A 174 30.69 5.22 7.51
N ARG A 175 30.14 6.04 8.41
CA ARG A 175 30.87 7.09 9.14
C ARG A 175 31.45 6.63 10.48
N ALA A 176 31.39 5.33 10.77
CA ALA A 176 31.75 4.73 12.05
C ALA A 176 30.98 5.29 13.26
N ASN A 177 29.82 5.93 13.04
CA ASN A 177 28.92 6.29 14.12
C ASN A 177 27.99 5.12 14.42
N TYR A 178 28.56 4.09 15.04
CA TYR A 178 27.86 2.82 15.26
C TYR A 178 26.68 2.95 16.23
N LYS A 179 26.71 3.90 17.18
CA LYS A 179 25.60 4.11 18.10
C LYS A 179 24.35 4.63 17.39
N ALA A 180 24.52 5.59 16.47
CA ALA A 180 23.40 6.09 15.66
C ALA A 180 22.89 5.02 14.68
N SER A 181 23.80 4.25 14.08
CA SER A 181 23.45 3.12 13.23
C SER A 181 22.66 2.04 13.97
N GLU A 182 23.06 1.68 15.19
CA GLU A 182 22.35 0.71 16.05
C GLU A 182 20.92 1.17 16.31
N SER A 183 20.75 2.44 16.68
CA SER A 183 19.42 3.02 16.94
C SER A 183 18.50 2.88 15.72
N ARG A 184 18.98 3.23 14.53
CA ARG A 184 18.19 3.20 13.28
C ARG A 184 17.85 1.78 12.82
N MET A 185 18.82 0.88 12.89
CA MET A 185 18.60 -0.52 12.52
C MET A 185 17.69 -1.24 13.53
N ALA A 186 17.81 -0.91 14.83
CA ALA A 186 16.91 -1.45 15.85
C ALA A 186 15.48 -0.92 15.70
N GLU A 187 15.30 0.36 15.35
CA GLU A 187 13.99 0.95 15.04
C GLU A 187 13.31 0.23 13.87
N LEU A 188 14.03 0.03 12.77
CA LEU A 188 13.55 -0.76 11.63
C LEU A 188 13.09 -2.15 12.06
N MET A 189 13.91 -2.84 12.86
CA MET A 189 13.59 -4.19 13.33
C MET A 189 12.43 -4.23 14.33
N ALA A 190 12.20 -3.16 15.08
CA ALA A 190 11.08 -3.05 16.00
C ALA A 190 9.76 -2.79 15.25
N LEU A 191 9.78 -1.92 14.23
CA LEU A 191 8.57 -1.47 13.53
C LEU A 191 8.21 -2.32 12.31
N TYR A 192 9.22 -2.84 11.59
CA TYR A 192 9.09 -3.46 10.28
C TYR A 192 9.81 -4.83 10.15
N PRO A 193 9.71 -5.75 11.14
CA PRO A 193 10.43 -7.04 11.11
C PRO A 193 9.96 -7.99 9.99
N ASP A 194 8.78 -7.79 9.45
CA ASP A 194 8.14 -8.58 8.39
C ASP A 194 8.56 -8.16 6.98
N THR A 195 9.22 -7.01 6.83
CA THR A 195 9.55 -6.44 5.53
C THR A 195 10.70 -7.18 4.81
N PRO A 196 10.73 -7.17 3.47
CA PRO A 196 11.82 -7.76 2.69
C PRO A 196 13.24 -7.28 3.06
N ILE A 197 13.40 -6.02 3.51
CA ILE A 197 14.70 -5.47 3.92
C ILE A 197 15.14 -5.91 5.33
N ALA A 198 14.23 -6.41 6.17
CA ALA A 198 14.50 -6.75 7.57
C ALA A 198 15.67 -7.73 7.79
N PRO A 199 15.86 -8.81 6.99
CA PRO A 199 17.01 -9.72 7.17
C PRO A 199 18.36 -9.02 6.97
N GLU A 200 18.42 -8.07 6.03
CA GLU A 200 19.62 -7.27 5.76
C GLU A 200 19.86 -6.27 6.89
N ALA A 201 18.80 -5.58 7.34
CA ALA A 201 18.88 -4.66 8.47
C ALA A 201 19.35 -5.36 9.76
N LEU A 202 18.84 -6.56 10.06
CA LEU A 202 19.26 -7.33 11.23
C LEU A 202 20.72 -7.82 11.11
N TYR A 203 21.17 -8.16 9.91
CA TYR A 203 22.59 -8.43 9.65
C TYR A 203 23.45 -7.18 9.92
N HIS A 204 23.04 -6.01 9.42
CA HIS A 204 23.73 -4.75 9.66
C HIS A 204 23.72 -4.32 11.13
N LEU A 205 22.63 -4.58 11.85
CA LEU A 205 22.55 -4.39 13.31
C LEU A 205 23.59 -5.26 14.02
N ALA A 206 23.64 -6.55 13.71
CA ALA A 206 24.63 -7.47 14.29
C ALA A 206 26.08 -7.03 14.03
N ARG A 207 26.38 -6.60 12.80
CA ARG A 207 27.70 -6.03 12.43
C ARG A 207 28.00 -4.74 13.17
N THR A 208 27.00 -3.88 13.34
CA THR A 208 27.13 -2.64 14.11
C THR A 208 27.47 -2.92 15.56
N LEU A 209 26.78 -3.86 16.20
CA LEU A 209 27.04 -4.30 17.58
C LEU A 209 28.45 -4.90 17.73
N GLU A 210 28.88 -5.71 16.76
CA GLU A 210 30.23 -6.26 16.72
C GLU A 210 31.29 -5.14 16.65
N LYS A 211 31.09 -4.12 15.82
CA LYS A 211 31.97 -2.95 15.70
C LYS A 211 32.04 -2.11 16.97
N GLN A 212 30.99 -2.12 17.79
CA GLN A 212 31.00 -1.51 19.12
C GLN A 212 31.70 -2.37 20.19
N GLY A 213 32.06 -3.61 19.88
CA GLY A 213 32.63 -4.56 20.84
C GLY A 213 31.59 -5.35 21.65
N LYS A 214 30.30 -5.18 21.37
CA LYS A 214 29.18 -5.90 22.00
C LYS A 214 29.03 -7.30 21.39
N LYS A 215 30.03 -8.16 21.61
CA LYS A 215 30.10 -9.49 20.95
C LYS A 215 28.94 -10.42 21.29
N TYR A 216 28.48 -10.38 22.54
CA TYR A 216 27.34 -11.20 22.98
C TYR A 216 26.05 -10.79 22.27
N SER A 217 25.73 -9.50 22.26
CA SER A 217 24.57 -8.93 21.56
C SER A 217 24.65 -9.14 20.04
N ALA A 218 25.83 -9.02 19.45
CA ALA A 218 26.05 -9.35 18.04
C ALA A 218 25.74 -10.84 17.75
N ALA A 219 26.18 -11.75 18.63
CA ALA A 219 25.86 -13.17 18.51
C ALA A 219 24.35 -13.43 18.69
N GLN A 220 23.67 -12.73 19.60
CA GLN A 220 22.22 -12.80 19.73
C GLN A 220 21.52 -12.34 18.45
N ALA A 221 21.94 -11.22 17.85
CA ALA A 221 21.37 -10.69 16.62
C ALA A 221 21.57 -11.64 15.42
N PHE A 222 22.76 -12.24 15.27
CA PHE A 222 22.99 -13.27 14.25
C PHE A 222 22.17 -14.55 14.50
N THR A 223 21.94 -14.89 15.77
CA THR A 223 21.10 -16.04 16.14
C THR A 223 19.64 -15.78 15.79
N ALA A 224 19.11 -14.60 16.14
CA ALA A 224 17.80 -14.12 15.73
C ALA A 224 17.64 -14.14 14.21
N LEU A 225 18.62 -13.63 13.47
CA LEU A 225 18.59 -13.62 12.00
C LEU A 225 18.44 -15.03 11.40
N LYS A 226 19.16 -16.00 11.95
CA LYS A 226 19.06 -17.40 11.53
C LYS A 226 17.72 -18.03 11.89
N GLN A 227 17.14 -17.69 13.05
CA GLN A 227 15.88 -18.24 13.53
C GLN A 227 14.68 -17.64 12.81
N SER A 228 14.62 -16.31 12.69
CA SER A 228 13.48 -15.59 12.13
C SER A 228 13.48 -15.55 10.59
N TYR A 229 14.66 -15.61 9.95
CA TYR A 229 14.78 -15.51 8.48
C TYR A 229 15.60 -16.67 7.84
N PRO A 230 15.26 -17.94 8.10
CA PRO A 230 16.11 -19.10 7.77
C PRO A 230 16.35 -19.31 6.26
N ASN A 231 15.42 -18.84 5.41
CA ASN A 231 15.47 -19.03 3.95
C ASN A 231 16.21 -17.92 3.20
N THR A 232 16.91 -17.04 3.92
CA THR A 232 17.62 -15.89 3.32
C THR A 232 19.11 -16.18 3.13
N THR A 233 19.75 -15.47 2.20
CA THR A 233 21.22 -15.47 2.06
C THR A 233 21.90 -15.05 3.37
N TYR A 234 21.32 -14.09 4.09
CA TYR A 234 21.79 -13.56 5.36
C TYR A 234 21.82 -14.61 6.49
N ALA A 235 20.89 -15.56 6.54
CA ALA A 235 20.96 -16.65 7.52
C ALA A 235 22.20 -17.55 7.34
N SER A 236 22.60 -17.79 6.09
CA SER A 236 23.83 -18.54 5.79
C SER A 236 25.10 -17.79 6.18
N ILE A 237 25.09 -16.46 6.01
CA ILE A 237 26.18 -15.56 6.41
C ILE A 237 26.26 -15.50 7.94
N ALA A 238 25.13 -15.30 8.62
CA ALA A 238 25.02 -15.27 10.08
C ALA A 238 25.60 -16.53 10.72
N THR A 239 25.33 -17.70 10.13
CA THR A 239 25.89 -18.98 10.60
C THR A 239 27.42 -19.01 10.52
N LYS A 240 28.03 -18.37 9.52
CA LYS A 240 29.50 -18.26 9.42
C LYS A 240 30.03 -17.27 10.47
N GLU A 241 29.38 -16.12 10.62
CA GLU A 241 29.82 -15.10 11.59
C GLU A 241 29.71 -15.57 13.04
N LEU A 242 28.68 -16.33 13.40
CA LEU A 242 28.57 -16.95 14.72
C LEU A 242 29.74 -17.87 15.06
N ARG A 243 30.24 -18.65 14.08
CA ARG A 243 31.43 -19.48 14.28
C ARG A 243 32.68 -18.63 14.50
N ASN A 244 32.81 -17.52 13.79
CA ASN A 244 33.95 -16.60 13.93
C ASN A 244 33.96 -15.91 15.30
N LEU A 245 32.78 -15.57 15.84
CA LEU A 245 32.64 -14.89 17.13
C LEU A 245 33.02 -15.78 18.33
N HIS A 246 32.98 -17.11 18.18
CA HIS A 246 33.24 -18.10 19.26
C HIS A 246 32.41 -17.84 20.53
N GLN A 247 31.20 -17.32 20.37
CA GLN A 247 30.30 -16.98 21.46
C GLN A 247 29.12 -17.94 21.49
N SER A 248 28.88 -18.60 22.61
CA SER A 248 27.62 -19.33 22.84
C SER A 248 26.52 -18.34 23.23
N VAL A 249 25.35 -18.51 22.61
CA VAL A 249 24.12 -17.81 22.97
C VAL A 249 23.17 -18.86 23.52
N ASP A 250 22.73 -18.67 24.76
CA ASP A 250 21.74 -19.53 25.38
C ASP A 250 20.36 -19.14 24.82
N THR A 251 19.83 -19.95 23.91
CA THR A 251 18.54 -19.69 23.24
C THR A 251 17.34 -20.27 24.00
N GLU A 252 17.55 -20.83 25.19
CA GLU A 252 16.52 -21.57 25.93
C GLU A 252 15.64 -20.67 26.82
N GLU A 253 16.07 -19.45 27.13
CA GLU A 253 15.38 -18.59 28.11
C GLU A 253 14.51 -17.49 27.46
N GLU A 254 14.99 -16.79 26.42
CA GLU A 254 14.27 -15.67 25.78
C GLU A 254 14.58 -15.53 24.28
N ASP A 255 13.68 -14.87 23.53
CA ASP A 255 13.86 -14.57 22.09
C ASP A 255 15.08 -13.65 21.88
N PRO A 256 16.12 -14.09 21.13
CA PRO A 256 17.33 -13.31 20.92
C PRO A 256 17.07 -11.95 20.26
N LEU A 257 16.03 -11.82 19.42
CA LEU A 257 15.69 -10.53 18.80
C LEU A 257 15.22 -9.53 19.85
N LYS A 258 14.33 -9.96 20.76
CA LYS A 258 13.80 -9.11 21.83
C LYS A 258 14.90 -8.61 22.75
N LEU A 259 15.85 -9.47 23.11
CA LEU A 259 16.99 -9.11 23.95
C LEU A 259 17.84 -8.00 23.31
N VAL A 260 18.16 -8.15 22.02
CA VAL A 260 18.95 -7.17 21.27
C VAL A 260 18.21 -5.84 21.13
N LEU A 261 16.91 -5.88 20.86
CA LEU A 261 16.09 -4.68 20.77
C LEU A 261 15.99 -3.96 22.12
N ALA A 262 15.79 -4.71 23.22
CA ALA A 262 15.78 -4.16 24.57
C ALA A 262 17.10 -3.46 24.92
N GLU A 263 18.25 -4.07 24.63
CA GLU A 263 19.57 -3.45 24.83
C GLU A 263 19.75 -2.19 23.98
N SER A 264 19.24 -2.21 22.74
CA SER A 264 19.27 -1.07 21.82
C SER A 264 18.28 0.04 22.21
N GLY A 265 17.49 -0.16 23.28
CA GLY A 265 16.53 0.80 23.82
C GLY A 265 15.11 0.68 23.30
N PHE A 266 14.77 -0.37 22.55
CA PHE A 266 13.48 -0.66 21.90
C PHE A 266 12.73 -1.84 22.55
N GLY A 267 12.80 -2.00 23.88
CA GLY A 267 12.08 -3.04 24.62
C GLY A 267 10.57 -2.79 24.77
N GLU A 268 9.81 -3.83 25.12
CA GLU A 268 8.34 -3.80 25.26
C GLU A 268 7.81 -2.80 26.30
N ASP A 269 8.63 -2.38 27.29
CA ASP A 269 8.27 -1.42 28.33
C ASP A 269 8.13 0.04 27.86
N ARG A 270 8.26 0.31 26.55
CA ARG A 270 7.84 1.62 26.00
C ARG A 270 6.31 1.68 25.98
N PRO A 271 5.66 2.62 26.69
CA PRO A 271 4.23 2.82 26.54
C PRO A 271 3.95 3.17 25.07
N GLY A 272 3.31 2.24 24.38
CA GLY A 272 2.90 2.38 23.00
C GLY A 272 3.40 1.30 22.06
N THR A 273 3.92 0.14 22.43
CA THR A 273 4.33 -0.88 21.43
C THR A 273 3.20 -1.39 20.53
N ASP A 274 1.93 -1.14 20.89
CA ASP A 274 0.77 -1.29 20.00
C ASP A 274 0.46 -0.05 19.13
N GLN A 275 1.20 1.06 19.28
CA GLN A 275 1.06 2.37 18.61
C GLN A 275 2.37 3.22 18.56
N VAL A 276 3.59 2.62 18.54
CA VAL A 276 4.82 3.39 18.81
C VAL A 276 5.22 4.14 17.55
N ALA A 277 5.14 5.46 17.70
CA ALA A 277 5.93 6.46 17.00
C ALA A 277 5.91 6.36 15.47
N VAL A 278 4.73 6.55 14.90
CA VAL A 278 4.65 7.56 13.84
C VAL A 278 5.24 8.83 14.50
N HIS A 279 6.47 9.19 14.14
CA HIS A 279 7.38 10.09 14.86
C HIS A 279 6.67 11.36 15.39
N GLU A 280 7.20 11.97 16.45
CA GLU A 280 6.75 13.26 17.03
C GLU A 280 6.53 14.41 16.00
N SER A 281 6.95 14.23 14.74
CA SER A 281 6.54 15.01 13.57
C SER A 281 5.03 14.93 13.28
N LEU A 282 4.37 13.78 13.46
CA LEU A 282 2.94 13.61 13.18
C LEU A 282 2.03 14.14 14.26
N ALA A 283 2.50 14.32 15.49
CA ALA A 283 1.75 15.05 16.51
C ALA A 283 1.65 16.55 16.14
N ASN A 284 2.65 17.08 15.42
CA ASN A 284 2.63 18.45 14.90
C ASN A 284 2.00 18.57 13.48
N LEU A 285 1.95 17.48 12.70
CA LEU A 285 1.20 17.43 11.43
C LEU A 285 -0.29 17.07 11.65
N GLY A 286 -0.62 16.40 12.75
CA GLY A 286 -1.95 15.88 13.11
C GLY A 286 -2.92 16.90 13.69
N ALA A 287 -2.58 18.19 13.68
CA ALA A 287 -3.55 19.25 13.90
C ALA A 287 -4.43 19.52 12.66
N ALA A 288 -4.11 18.90 11.51
CA ALA A 288 -4.96 18.89 10.33
C ALA A 288 -5.37 17.45 9.97
N ASP A 289 -6.68 17.21 9.94
CA ASP A 289 -7.31 16.24 9.03
C ASP A 289 -7.12 14.73 9.25
N THR A 290 -7.26 14.22 10.48
CA THR A 290 -7.82 12.86 10.60
C THR A 290 -9.33 12.95 10.54
N VAL A 291 -9.91 12.59 9.39
CA VAL A 291 -11.36 12.45 9.25
C VAL A 291 -11.89 11.41 10.23
N TYR A 292 -11.12 10.39 10.62
CA TYR A 292 -11.54 9.40 11.62
C TYR A 292 -10.94 9.71 13.00
N GLY A 293 -11.79 9.82 14.02
CA GLY A 293 -11.36 9.98 15.42
C GLY A 293 -10.77 8.70 16.00
N ALA A 294 -10.24 8.77 17.23
CA ALA A 294 -9.62 7.62 17.93
C ALA A 294 -10.56 6.40 18.12
N ASN A 295 -11.87 6.58 17.89
CA ASN A 295 -12.90 5.55 17.98
C ASN A 295 -13.37 5.06 16.60
N GLY A 296 -12.71 5.45 15.50
CA GLY A 296 -13.04 4.96 14.16
C GLY A 296 -14.25 5.60 13.48
N LEU A 297 -14.83 6.63 14.07
CA LEU A 297 -15.94 7.41 13.50
C LEU A 297 -15.44 8.72 12.89
N PRO A 298 -16.10 9.25 11.84
CA PRO A 298 -15.78 10.57 11.31
C PRO A 298 -15.83 11.65 12.40
N ASN A 299 -14.77 12.46 12.50
CA ASN A 299 -14.59 13.48 13.51
C ASN A 299 -15.55 14.65 13.23
N LEU A 300 -16.69 14.63 13.91
CA LEU A 300 -17.74 15.65 13.81
C LEU A 300 -17.52 16.84 14.77
N SER A 301 -16.37 16.94 15.45
CA SER A 301 -16.15 17.96 16.47
C SER A 301 -14.92 18.84 16.24
N THR A 302 -15.07 19.88 15.41
CA THR A 302 -14.40 21.17 15.65
C THR A 302 -15.46 22.24 15.88
N ALA A 303 -16.16 22.12 17.01
CA ALA A 303 -16.92 23.21 17.61
C ALA A 303 -16.93 23.09 19.15
N ASN A 304 -16.17 23.98 19.79
CA ASN A 304 -16.26 24.44 21.19
C ASN A 304 -16.07 23.47 22.39
N SER A 305 -14.94 23.68 23.07
CA SER A 305 -14.70 23.83 24.53
C SER A 305 -15.31 22.91 25.60
N SER A 306 -14.37 22.43 26.45
CA SER A 306 -14.35 22.39 27.93
C SER A 306 -15.04 21.25 28.71
N ASP A 307 -14.16 20.53 29.43
CA ASP A 307 -14.21 20.22 30.88
C ASP A 307 -14.67 18.82 31.37
N SER A 308 -13.66 18.11 31.90
CA SER A 308 -13.57 17.25 33.10
C SER A 308 -14.44 16.00 33.39
N THR A 309 -13.72 15.04 34.01
CA THR A 309 -14.10 14.02 35.02
C THR A 309 -14.28 12.55 34.60
N ILE A 310 -13.21 11.77 34.85
CA ILE A 310 -13.09 10.61 35.77
C ILE A 310 -14.31 9.66 35.90
N ASP A 311 -14.15 8.38 35.53
CA ASP A 311 -14.13 7.24 36.49
C ASP A 311 -13.82 5.87 35.82
N LYS A 312 -13.14 5.00 36.58
CA LYS A 312 -12.94 3.53 36.42
C LYS A 312 -13.62 2.88 37.64
N PRO A 313 -14.05 1.59 37.67
CA PRO A 313 -13.07 0.50 37.85
C PRO A 313 -13.50 -0.97 37.49
N ASP A 314 -12.54 -1.89 37.67
CA ASP A 314 -12.55 -3.35 38.02
C ASP A 314 -13.24 -4.40 37.11
N ALA A 315 -12.65 -5.53 36.65
CA ALA A 315 -11.73 -6.59 37.15
C ALA A 315 -12.44 -7.89 37.65
N ALA A 316 -11.87 -9.04 37.27
CA ALA A 316 -12.10 -10.45 37.72
C ALA A 316 -13.35 -11.19 37.14
N SER A 317 -13.39 -12.50 36.84
CA SER A 317 -12.45 -13.64 36.94
C SER A 317 -13.03 -14.92 36.29
N LEU A 318 -12.13 -15.78 35.78
CA LEU A 318 -12.07 -17.26 35.90
C LEU A 318 -13.28 -18.17 35.60
N GLY A 319 -13.03 -19.18 34.74
CA GLY A 319 -13.77 -20.44 34.69
C GLY A 319 -13.24 -21.43 33.64
N ARG A 320 -12.49 -22.43 34.08
CA ARG A 320 -11.84 -23.53 33.32
C ARG A 320 -12.49 -24.85 33.73
N HIS A 321 -12.76 -25.78 32.80
CA HIS A 321 -12.78 -27.26 32.97
C HIS A 321 -12.94 -27.89 31.56
N ASP A 322 -11.90 -28.53 31.00
CA ASP A 322 -11.60 -29.99 31.02
C ASP A 322 -12.33 -30.77 29.90
N ASN A 323 -11.70 -31.14 28.77
CA ASN A 323 -10.65 -32.15 28.51
C ASN A 323 -11.22 -33.58 28.35
N LEU A 324 -11.12 -34.17 27.14
CA LEU A 324 -10.97 -35.63 26.94
C LEU A 324 -10.28 -35.94 25.59
N LYS A 325 -8.97 -36.22 25.67
CA LYS A 325 -8.18 -37.35 25.13
C LYS A 325 -8.92 -38.36 24.21
N SER A 326 -8.31 -39.09 23.26
CA SER A 326 -6.94 -39.23 22.71
C SER A 326 -6.95 -40.44 21.76
N SER A 327 -5.83 -40.63 21.03
CA SER A 327 -5.34 -41.85 20.36
C SER A 327 -5.63 -41.90 18.85
N GLY A 328 -4.67 -42.11 17.95
CA GLY A 328 -3.24 -42.45 18.09
C GLY A 328 -2.82 -43.44 17.00
N SER A 329 -1.60 -43.26 16.48
CA SER A 329 -0.84 -44.13 15.54
C SER A 329 -1.26 -44.09 14.07
N SER A 330 -0.39 -44.16 13.06
CA SER A 330 1.08 -44.18 12.95
C SER A 330 1.42 -44.22 11.45
N ASP A 331 2.53 -43.60 11.07
CA ASP A 331 3.46 -43.99 10.00
C ASP A 331 2.92 -44.56 8.68
N ALA A 332 2.96 -43.74 7.63
CA ALA A 332 3.28 -44.20 6.28
C ALA A 332 3.80 -43.04 5.42
N ALA A 333 5.11 -43.05 5.16
CA ALA A 333 5.69 -42.39 4.01
C ALA A 333 5.07 -42.99 2.74
N ALA A 334 4.35 -42.17 1.98
CA ALA A 334 3.91 -42.51 0.63
C ALA A 334 3.85 -41.24 -0.22
N GLN A 335 4.79 -41.14 -1.15
CA GLN A 335 4.60 -40.64 -2.51
C GLN A 335 3.42 -39.67 -2.70
N ALA A 336 3.67 -38.36 -2.62
CA ALA A 336 2.71 -37.38 -3.10
C ALA A 336 2.54 -37.56 -4.62
N ASP A 337 1.40 -38.10 -5.00
CA ASP A 337 0.90 -38.10 -6.37
C ASP A 337 1.03 -36.70 -6.95
N ARG A 338 1.68 -36.60 -8.11
CA ARG A 338 1.72 -35.40 -8.92
C ARG A 338 0.30 -35.14 -9.44
N VAL A 339 -0.46 -34.34 -8.70
CA VAL A 339 -1.64 -33.65 -9.24
C VAL A 339 -1.12 -32.82 -10.43
N PRO A 340 -1.61 -33.03 -11.66
CA PRO A 340 -1.22 -32.18 -12.78
C PRO A 340 -1.58 -30.74 -12.41
N PRO A 341 -0.68 -29.76 -12.63
CA PRO A 341 -1.00 -28.38 -12.30
C PRO A 341 -2.25 -28.00 -13.09
N GLY A 342 -3.29 -27.58 -12.37
CA GLY A 342 -4.44 -26.91 -13.00
C GLY A 342 -3.96 -25.70 -13.80
N PRO A 343 -4.81 -25.11 -14.67
CA PRO A 343 -4.43 -23.94 -15.44
C PRO A 343 -3.91 -22.86 -14.48
N ALA A 344 -2.69 -22.36 -14.74
CA ALA A 344 -2.10 -21.33 -13.90
C ALA A 344 -2.94 -20.05 -14.02
N ILE A 345 -3.05 -19.32 -12.91
CA ILE A 345 -3.84 -18.10 -12.81
C ILE A 345 -2.88 -16.96 -12.48
N LEU A 346 -2.93 -15.90 -13.27
CA LEU A 346 -2.27 -14.63 -12.97
C LEU A 346 -3.10 -13.88 -11.93
N ARG A 347 -2.51 -13.62 -10.76
CA ARG A 347 -3.18 -13.02 -9.60
C ARG A 347 -2.91 -11.54 -9.42
N THR A 348 -1.64 -11.16 -9.55
CA THR A 348 -1.19 -9.78 -9.31
C THR A 348 0.03 -9.48 -10.17
N ILE A 349 0.16 -8.22 -10.57
CA ILE A 349 1.38 -7.67 -11.15
C ILE A 349 1.83 -6.52 -10.25
N ARG A 350 3.07 -6.55 -9.79
CA ARG A 350 3.63 -5.51 -8.90
C ARG A 350 5.04 -5.09 -9.30
N LEU A 351 5.42 -3.87 -8.94
CA LEU A 351 6.81 -3.43 -8.94
C LEU A 351 7.54 -4.06 -7.75
N SER A 352 8.74 -4.59 -7.99
CA SER A 352 9.58 -5.21 -6.96
C SER A 352 10.77 -4.36 -6.53
N SER A 353 11.22 -3.41 -7.35
CA SER A 353 12.30 -2.48 -7.01
C SER A 353 12.22 -1.23 -7.86
N SER A 354 12.37 -0.06 -7.24
CA SER A 354 12.59 1.24 -7.90
C SER A 354 14.09 1.53 -8.14
N ASP A 355 14.99 0.69 -7.64
CA ASP A 355 16.43 0.78 -7.89
C ASP A 355 16.88 -0.18 -9.00
N PRO A 356 17.84 0.22 -9.87
CA PRO A 356 18.37 -0.66 -10.91
C PRO A 356 19.03 -1.93 -10.34
N PRO A 357 18.74 -3.14 -10.87
CA PRO A 357 17.82 -3.41 -11.96
C PRO A 357 16.36 -3.33 -11.53
N LEU A 358 15.61 -2.49 -12.25
CA LEU A 358 14.18 -2.24 -12.01
C LEU A 358 13.40 -3.51 -12.31
N SER A 359 12.39 -3.85 -11.51
CA SER A 359 11.78 -5.19 -11.59
C SER A 359 10.26 -5.17 -11.50
N VAL A 360 9.60 -5.96 -12.34
CA VAL A 360 8.16 -6.27 -12.32
C VAL A 360 7.99 -7.74 -11.95
N VAL A 361 7.05 -8.04 -11.05
CA VAL A 361 6.74 -9.39 -10.59
C VAL A 361 5.31 -9.74 -10.95
N PHE A 362 5.15 -10.90 -11.61
CA PHE A 362 3.87 -11.54 -11.88
C PHE A 362 3.68 -12.68 -10.88
N ASP A 363 2.69 -12.58 -10.00
CA ASP A 363 2.35 -13.67 -9.08
C ASP A 363 1.41 -14.67 -9.78
N LEU A 364 1.81 -15.94 -9.78
CA LEU A 364 1.15 -17.02 -10.52
C LEU A 364 0.79 -18.16 -9.55
N THR A 365 -0.26 -18.92 -9.85
CA THR A 365 -0.63 -20.10 -9.04
C THR A 365 0.18 -21.36 -9.35
N GLY A 366 0.99 -21.34 -10.41
CA GLY A 366 1.76 -22.50 -10.86
C GLY A 366 2.84 -22.14 -11.89
N PRO A 367 3.69 -23.10 -12.27
CA PRO A 367 4.71 -22.89 -13.29
C PRO A 367 4.07 -22.59 -14.64
N VAL A 368 4.71 -21.71 -15.42
CA VAL A 368 4.19 -21.24 -16.70
C VAL A 368 5.24 -21.31 -17.80
N ASN A 369 4.78 -21.55 -19.01
CA ASN A 369 5.58 -21.34 -20.22
C ASN A 369 5.22 -19.96 -20.77
N PHE A 370 6.23 -19.23 -21.23
CA PHE A 370 6.05 -17.88 -21.74
C PHE A 370 6.84 -17.65 -23.03
N GLU A 371 6.32 -16.76 -23.86
CA GLU A 371 6.99 -16.19 -25.01
C GLU A 371 7.13 -14.68 -24.77
N ASP A 372 8.29 -14.12 -25.09
CA ASP A 372 8.58 -12.71 -24.84
C ASP A 372 9.09 -11.99 -26.09
N ASP A 373 8.68 -10.73 -26.25
CA ASP A 373 9.14 -9.82 -27.30
C ASP A 373 9.39 -8.44 -26.70
N LEU A 374 10.57 -7.88 -26.94
CA LEU A 374 10.90 -6.50 -26.55
C LEU A 374 11.04 -5.63 -27.79
N GLN A 375 10.19 -4.62 -27.87
CA GLN A 375 10.26 -3.55 -28.85
C GLN A 375 10.88 -2.33 -28.20
N ASN A 376 12.00 -1.84 -28.74
CA ASN A 376 12.75 -0.74 -28.14
C ASN A 376 13.00 0.37 -29.16
N SER A 377 12.70 1.60 -28.77
CA SER A 377 12.90 2.82 -29.56
C SER A 377 13.66 3.86 -28.75
N SER A 378 14.10 4.95 -29.38
CA SER A 378 14.82 6.03 -28.69
C SER A 378 13.98 6.74 -27.61
N ASP A 379 12.65 6.64 -27.70
CA ASP A 379 11.73 7.45 -26.90
C ASP A 379 10.84 6.58 -25.96
N ALA A 380 10.74 5.27 -26.20
CA ALA A 380 9.98 4.30 -25.40
C ALA A 380 10.38 2.84 -25.68
N SER A 381 10.07 1.93 -24.75
CA SER A 381 10.15 0.48 -24.97
C SER A 381 8.88 -0.22 -24.51
N THR A 382 8.49 -1.28 -25.23
CA THR A 382 7.33 -2.11 -24.93
C THR A 382 7.79 -3.56 -24.83
N LEU A 383 7.55 -4.20 -23.69
CA LEU A 383 7.74 -5.63 -23.49
C LEU A 383 6.40 -6.34 -23.59
N LYS A 384 6.30 -7.37 -24.41
CA LYS A 384 5.14 -8.26 -24.47
C LYS A 384 5.54 -9.63 -23.94
N VAL A 385 4.80 -10.13 -22.95
CA VAL A 385 4.97 -11.46 -22.37
C VAL A 385 3.68 -12.23 -22.59
N PHE A 386 3.69 -13.24 -23.46
CA PHE A 386 2.58 -14.16 -23.65
C PHE A 386 2.74 -15.37 -22.72
N LEU A 387 1.81 -15.52 -21.79
CA LEU A 387 1.74 -16.61 -20.83
C LEU A 387 0.79 -17.70 -21.34
N LYS A 388 1.34 -18.81 -21.83
CA LYS A 388 0.55 -19.88 -22.46
C LYS A 388 -0.24 -20.67 -21.42
N GLY A 389 -1.55 -20.82 -21.65
CA GLY A 389 -2.44 -21.57 -20.76
C GLY A 389 -2.66 -20.92 -19.39
N VAL A 390 -2.37 -19.63 -19.26
CA VAL A 390 -2.62 -18.84 -18.06
C VAL A 390 -3.91 -18.05 -18.24
N SER A 391 -4.79 -18.14 -17.24
CA SER A 391 -5.99 -17.30 -17.15
C SER A 391 -5.78 -16.17 -16.14
N THR A 392 -6.49 -15.05 -16.30
CA THR A 392 -6.46 -13.97 -15.31
C THR A 392 -7.48 -14.21 -14.21
N ASP A 393 -7.12 -13.88 -12.98
CA ASP A 393 -8.11 -13.80 -11.89
C ASP A 393 -9.15 -12.71 -12.21
N SER A 394 -10.41 -12.97 -11.90
CA SER A 394 -11.48 -11.98 -11.93
C SER A 394 -11.20 -10.77 -11.02
N LYS A 395 -10.40 -10.97 -9.97
CA LYS A 395 -9.94 -9.94 -9.03
C LYS A 395 -8.53 -9.44 -9.31
N LEU A 396 -8.00 -9.65 -10.52
CA LEU A 396 -6.64 -9.24 -10.89
C LEU A 396 -6.42 -7.76 -10.59
N ALA A 397 -5.66 -7.49 -9.53
CA ALA A 397 -5.31 -6.14 -9.17
C ALA A 397 -4.27 -5.64 -10.18
N ARG A 398 -4.70 -4.76 -11.09
CA ARG A 398 -3.81 -4.03 -12.00
C ARG A 398 -3.08 -2.94 -11.21
N HIS A 399 -2.22 -3.34 -10.26
CA HIS A 399 -1.45 -2.39 -9.45
C HIS A 399 -0.28 -1.81 -10.24
N LEU A 400 -0.61 -0.96 -11.20
CA LEU A 400 0.36 -0.22 -11.96
C LEU A 400 -0.11 1.23 -12.08
N VAL A 401 -0.15 1.92 -10.94
CA VAL A 401 0.11 3.36 -10.96
C VAL A 401 1.63 3.51 -10.97
N PHE A 402 2.20 3.51 -12.17
CA PHE A 402 3.62 3.74 -12.36
C PHE A 402 3.92 5.22 -12.16
N ASP A 403 4.10 5.68 -10.91
CA ASP A 403 4.46 7.09 -10.69
C ASP A 403 5.96 7.35 -10.47
N ARG A 404 6.83 6.38 -10.75
CA ARG A 404 8.30 6.55 -10.86
C ARG A 404 8.89 5.46 -11.75
N SER A 405 9.99 5.60 -12.51
CA SER A 405 10.55 6.70 -13.30
C SER A 405 10.76 6.26 -14.77
N ILE A 406 10.57 4.97 -15.09
CA ILE A 406 10.63 4.43 -16.46
C ILE A 406 9.35 3.75 -16.90
N PHE A 407 8.54 3.18 -16.02
CA PHE A 407 7.35 2.45 -16.44
C PHE A 407 6.21 3.43 -16.69
N ARG A 408 5.40 3.20 -17.72
CA ARG A 408 4.31 4.11 -18.12
C ARG A 408 2.95 3.48 -17.83
N ASP A 409 2.74 2.28 -18.34
CA ASP A 409 1.44 1.60 -18.34
C ASP A 409 1.62 0.11 -18.62
N CYS A 410 0.56 -0.66 -18.36
CA CYS A 410 0.58 -2.09 -18.60
C CYS A 410 -0.82 -2.58 -18.97
N ASP A 411 -0.88 -3.27 -20.10
CA ASP A 411 -2.09 -3.81 -20.66
C ASP A 411 -2.10 -5.33 -20.56
N ILE A 412 -3.29 -5.90 -20.38
CA ILE A 412 -3.48 -7.34 -20.21
C ILE A 412 -4.62 -7.77 -21.13
N GLU A 413 -4.31 -8.69 -22.02
CA GLU A 413 -5.25 -9.28 -22.97
C GLU A 413 -5.25 -10.79 -22.78
N SER A 414 -6.39 -11.36 -22.39
CA SER A 414 -6.55 -12.81 -22.20
C SER A 414 -7.45 -13.40 -23.27
N ASP A 415 -7.01 -14.51 -23.86
CA ASP A 415 -7.76 -15.29 -24.84
C ASP A 415 -7.90 -16.76 -24.40
N SER A 416 -8.48 -17.61 -25.26
CA SER A 416 -8.62 -19.04 -24.96
C SER A 416 -7.30 -19.80 -24.92
N ASN A 417 -6.20 -19.21 -25.39
CA ASN A 417 -4.89 -19.83 -25.53
C ASN A 417 -3.91 -19.40 -24.42
N GLY A 418 -4.15 -18.27 -23.77
CA GLY A 418 -3.31 -17.74 -22.70
C GLY A 418 -3.59 -16.27 -22.37
N THR A 419 -2.64 -15.64 -21.71
CA THR A 419 -2.71 -14.22 -21.32
C THR A 419 -1.49 -13.48 -21.83
N THR A 420 -1.68 -12.45 -22.64
CA THR A 420 -0.64 -11.51 -23.06
C THR A 420 -0.58 -10.36 -22.09
N VAL A 421 0.60 -10.08 -21.54
CA VAL A 421 0.86 -8.88 -20.74
C VAL A 421 1.82 -7.98 -21.48
N THR A 422 1.42 -6.73 -21.72
CA THR A 422 2.23 -5.71 -22.36
C THR A 422 2.66 -4.69 -21.31
N VAL A 423 3.96 -4.56 -21.07
CA VAL A 423 4.55 -3.59 -20.14
C VAL A 423 5.21 -2.48 -20.94
N ASN A 424 4.73 -1.25 -20.79
CA ASN A 424 5.24 -0.08 -21.48
C ASN A 424 6.19 0.72 -20.55
N THR A 425 7.33 1.11 -21.10
CA THR A 425 8.45 1.72 -20.37
C THR A 425 9.15 2.82 -21.18
N MET A 426 10.00 3.62 -20.54
CA MET A 426 11.04 4.44 -21.15
C MET A 426 12.13 3.53 -21.75
N PRO A 427 12.99 4.06 -22.63
CA PRO A 427 14.03 3.27 -23.29
C PRO A 427 14.88 2.41 -22.34
N VAL A 428 14.85 1.10 -22.52
CA VAL A 428 15.66 0.13 -21.78
C VAL A 428 16.80 -0.42 -22.63
N SER A 429 17.98 -0.64 -22.07
CA SER A 429 19.10 -1.29 -22.78
C SER A 429 18.99 -2.81 -22.80
N ARG A 430 18.44 -3.39 -21.73
CA ARG A 430 18.31 -4.84 -21.53
C ARG A 430 17.11 -5.16 -20.64
N PHE A 431 16.57 -6.36 -20.82
CA PHE A 431 15.64 -6.97 -19.89
C PHE A 431 16.01 -8.44 -19.66
N ALA A 432 15.54 -9.03 -18.57
CA ALA A 432 15.65 -10.46 -18.32
C ALA A 432 14.40 -10.97 -17.59
N ILE A 433 13.92 -12.14 -18.00
CA ILE A 433 12.78 -12.83 -17.37
C ILE A 433 13.30 -14.05 -16.61
N VAL A 434 12.93 -14.15 -15.35
CA VAL A 434 13.33 -15.23 -14.44
C VAL A 434 12.07 -15.86 -13.84
N PRO A 435 11.72 -17.11 -14.23
CA PRO A 435 10.68 -17.85 -13.53
C PRO A 435 11.22 -18.32 -12.17
N LEU A 436 10.44 -18.08 -11.12
CA LEU A 436 10.69 -18.55 -9.77
C LEU A 436 9.63 -19.59 -9.43
N GLU A 437 10.05 -20.77 -9.00
CA GLU A 437 9.11 -21.88 -8.78
C GLU A 437 8.46 -21.89 -7.40
N ARG A 438 9.00 -21.15 -6.41
CA ARG A 438 8.55 -21.18 -5.01
C ARG A 438 8.72 -19.82 -4.29
N PRO A 439 7.64 -19.04 -4.09
CA PRO A 439 6.33 -19.16 -4.73
C PRO A 439 6.41 -18.99 -6.25
N ALA A 440 5.42 -19.51 -6.99
CA ALA A 440 5.37 -19.41 -8.44
C ALA A 440 5.26 -17.93 -8.87
N ARG A 441 6.33 -17.38 -9.42
CA ARG A 441 6.43 -15.99 -9.86
C ARG A 441 7.16 -15.90 -11.18
N LEU A 442 6.83 -14.90 -11.98
CA LEU A 442 7.66 -14.47 -13.08
C LEU A 442 8.28 -13.13 -12.69
N LEU A 443 9.60 -13.04 -12.62
CA LEU A 443 10.32 -11.80 -12.35
C LEU A 443 10.86 -11.26 -13.66
N VAL A 444 10.51 -10.03 -14.01
CA VAL A 444 11.03 -9.33 -15.18
C VAL A 444 11.85 -8.15 -14.72
N THR A 445 13.13 -8.15 -15.07
CA THR A 445 14.08 -7.10 -14.71
C THR A 445 14.40 -6.24 -15.93
N PHE A 446 14.62 -4.94 -15.72
CA PHE A 446 14.87 -3.93 -16.74
C PHE A 446 16.09 -3.11 -16.37
N THR A 447 16.92 -2.82 -17.38
CA THR A 447 18.06 -1.90 -17.26
C THR A 447 17.78 -0.66 -18.11
N PRO A 448 17.67 0.55 -17.54
CA PRO A 448 17.44 1.77 -18.32
C PRO A 448 18.62 2.10 -19.22
N GLN A 449 18.35 2.65 -20.41
CA GLN A 449 19.41 3.01 -21.37
C GLN A 449 20.36 4.11 -20.87
N ASN A 450 19.91 4.97 -19.94
CA ASN A 450 20.68 6.07 -19.35
C ASN A 450 21.26 5.77 -17.95
N ALA A 451 21.22 4.52 -17.47
CA ALA A 451 21.89 4.18 -16.22
C ALA A 451 23.41 4.30 -16.39
N ALA A 452 24.00 5.38 -15.87
CA ALA A 452 25.44 5.53 -15.80
C ALA A 452 26.03 4.25 -15.17
N ALA A 453 26.97 3.62 -15.88
CA ALA A 453 27.64 2.43 -15.39
C ALA A 453 28.20 2.71 -13.98
N PRO A 454 28.18 1.73 -13.05
CA PRO A 454 28.92 1.88 -11.82
C PRO A 454 30.38 2.15 -12.21
N THR A 455 30.88 3.31 -11.82
CA THR A 455 32.27 3.69 -12.04
C THR A 455 33.13 2.64 -11.35
N THR A 456 33.63 1.70 -12.14
CA THR A 456 34.76 0.89 -11.76
C THR A 456 35.90 1.88 -11.50
N ALA A 457 36.21 2.10 -10.22
CA ALA A 457 37.41 2.81 -9.83
C ALA A 457 38.60 2.01 -10.35
N SER A 458 39.03 2.30 -11.57
CA SER A 458 40.31 1.85 -12.08
C SER A 458 41.37 2.51 -11.21
N SER A 459 42.10 1.70 -10.46
CA SER A 459 43.32 2.07 -9.77
C SER A 459 44.38 2.48 -10.79
N GLY A 460 44.31 3.75 -11.21
CA GLY A 460 45.36 4.43 -11.97
C GLY A 460 46.51 4.79 -11.05
N ILE A 461 47.46 3.88 -10.89
CA ILE A 461 48.83 4.23 -10.47
C ILE A 461 49.48 4.94 -11.67
N GLY A 462 49.75 6.23 -11.54
CA GLY A 462 50.45 7.01 -12.56
C GLY A 462 51.00 8.29 -11.98
N GLY A 463 52.31 8.28 -11.68
CA GLY A 463 53.02 9.31 -10.94
C GLY A 463 53.03 10.68 -11.60
N GLY A 464 52.98 11.70 -10.76
CA GLY A 464 53.28 13.08 -11.14
C GLY A 464 54.78 13.33 -11.15
N THR A 465 55.28 13.83 -12.26
CA THR A 465 56.49 14.66 -12.34
C THR A 465 56.26 15.79 -13.35
N ALA A 466 56.42 17.02 -12.87
CA ALA A 466 56.86 18.28 -13.53
C ALA A 466 56.52 18.46 -15.03
N PHE A 467 55.85 19.54 -15.44
CA PHE A 467 56.34 20.92 -15.45
C PHE A 467 55.21 21.93 -15.68
#